data_AF-A0A162MAV7-F1
#
_entry.id   AF-A0A162MAV7-F1
#
_cell.length_a   1.000
_cell.length_b   1.000
_cell.length_c   1.000
_cell.angle_alpha   90.00
_cell.angle_beta   90.00
_cell.angle_gamma   90.00
#
_symmetry.space_group_name_H-M   'P 1'
#
loop_
_entity.id
_entity.type
_entity.pdbx_description
1 polymer ?
#
loop_
_entity_poly.entity_id
_entity_poly.type
_entity_poly.pdbx_seq_one_letter_code
_entity_poly.pdbx_strand_id
1 'polypeptide(L)'
;MPSSQVIDPTQLDLSAEELSLLRQGQSALAHGGGGSSSSRAASRASSQGMFMLDHNSLAALEVYFERVMSHIQQQLQYLIDQSALATQSVSDQTGQMIANADAEIERFMMINQQIDELELDFDRIGHIREIVHDIRRRIEDAERELDRSYSSSTSSRRREGHREGHREGHSSRHRRH
;
A
#
# COMPACT_ATOMS: atom_id res chain seq x y z
N MET A 1 -2.70 66.30 33.56
CA MET A 1 -1.75 65.31 33.00
C MET A 1 -2.17 63.95 33.53
N PRO A 2 -2.70 63.03 32.69
CA PRO A 2 -2.97 61.68 33.17
C PRO A 2 -1.65 61.04 33.61
N SER A 3 -1.63 60.53 34.83
CA SER A 3 -0.46 59.87 35.42
C SER A 3 -0.24 58.53 34.72
N SER A 4 0.90 58.38 34.06
CA SER A 4 1.38 57.08 33.57
C SER A 4 1.49 56.11 34.75
N GLN A 5 0.52 55.20 34.90
CA GLN A 5 0.53 54.18 35.94
C GLN A 5 1.31 52.98 35.46
N VAL A 6 2.42 52.74 36.14
CA VAL A 6 3.25 51.56 35.94
C VAL A 6 2.74 50.50 36.90
N ILE A 7 2.09 49.48 36.37
CA ILE A 7 1.44 48.42 37.15
C ILE A 7 2.35 47.20 37.16
N ASP A 8 2.47 46.58 38.34
CA ASP A 8 3.23 45.35 38.52
C ASP A 8 2.44 44.17 37.92
N PRO A 9 3.06 43.31 37.09
CA PRO A 9 2.39 42.18 36.45
C PRO A 9 1.75 41.19 37.43
N THR A 10 2.25 41.12 38.67
CA THR A 10 1.66 40.28 39.74
C THR A 10 0.30 40.77 40.23
N GLN A 11 -0.07 42.03 39.97
CA GLN A 11 -1.37 42.59 40.34
C GLN A 11 -2.48 42.29 39.33
N LEU A 12 -2.12 41.83 38.13
CA LEU A 12 -3.07 41.59 37.04
C LEU A 12 -3.60 40.15 37.03
N ASP A 13 -3.17 39.29 37.95
CA ASP A 13 -3.53 37.86 38.05
C ASP A 13 -3.47 37.13 36.70
N LEU A 14 -2.50 37.51 35.87
CA LEU A 14 -2.27 36.92 34.55
C LEU A 14 -1.31 35.75 34.68
N SER A 15 -1.62 34.65 34.01
CA SER A 15 -0.68 33.54 33.87
C SER A 15 0.58 34.00 33.10
N ALA A 16 1.69 33.27 33.29
CA ALA A 16 2.96 33.59 32.63
C ALA A 16 2.85 33.59 31.09
N GLU A 17 1.93 32.78 30.54
CA GLU A 17 1.66 32.69 29.11
C GLU A 17 0.88 33.91 28.60
N GLU A 18 -0.18 34.31 29.31
CA GLU A 18 -0.94 35.52 29.00
C GLU A 18 -0.07 36.78 29.08
N LEU A 19 0.85 36.82 30.06
CA LEU A 19 1.81 37.91 30.19
C LEU A 19 2.76 37.99 28.98
N SER A 20 3.18 36.84 28.46
CA SER A 20 4.04 36.75 27.27
C SER A 20 3.30 37.25 26.01
N LEU A 21 2.04 36.81 25.84
CA LEU A 21 1.18 37.21 24.73
C LEU A 21 0.90 38.72 24.75
N LEU A 22 0.65 39.26 25.94
CA LEU A 22 0.39 40.67 26.15
C LEU A 22 1.64 41.53 25.87
N ARG A 23 2.82 41.06 26.29
CA ARG A 23 4.12 41.68 25.95
C ARG A 23 4.37 41.66 24.45
N GLN A 24 4.06 40.55 23.78
CA GLN A 24 4.17 40.43 22.34
C GLN A 24 3.26 41.44 21.63
N GLY A 25 1.99 41.56 22.06
CA GLY A 25 1.04 42.56 21.54
C GLY A 25 1.53 44.00 21.72
N GLN A 26 2.03 44.35 22.91
CA GLN A 26 2.60 45.68 23.16
C GLN A 26 3.86 45.97 22.32
N SER A 27 4.74 44.99 22.15
CA SER A 27 5.93 45.14 21.31
C SER A 27 5.57 45.35 19.82
N ALA A 28 4.56 44.64 19.31
CA ALA A 28 4.05 44.79 17.96
C ALA A 28 3.42 46.17 17.74
N LEU A 29 2.72 46.67 18.76
CA LEU A 29 2.09 47.99 18.75
C LEU A 29 3.11 49.15 18.85
N ALA A 30 4.15 48.98 19.66
CA ALA A 30 5.25 49.95 19.82
C ALA A 30 6.09 50.13 18.53
N HIS A 31 6.09 49.14 17.64
CA HIS A 31 6.72 49.26 16.31
C HIS A 31 5.79 49.85 15.25
N GLY A 32 4.47 49.86 15.46
CA GLY A 32 3.47 50.34 14.50
C GLY A 32 2.91 51.75 14.77
N GLY A 33 2.91 52.21 16.02
CA GLY A 33 2.38 53.53 16.41
C GLY A 33 3.50 54.55 16.65
N GLY A 34 3.66 55.52 15.75
CA GLY A 34 4.70 56.56 15.77
C GLY A 34 4.65 57.57 16.93
N GLY A 35 4.77 57.11 18.17
CA GLY A 35 4.98 57.94 19.35
C GLY A 35 6.43 57.85 19.83
N SER A 36 7.13 58.98 19.89
CA SER A 36 8.49 59.15 20.44
C SER A 36 8.58 58.87 21.95
N SER A 37 8.10 57.73 22.44
CA SER A 37 8.47 57.21 23.75
C SER A 37 9.67 56.32 23.57
N SER A 38 10.83 56.82 24.00
CA SER A 38 12.14 56.25 23.72
C SER A 38 12.16 54.71 23.78
N SER A 39 12.60 54.08 22.68
CA SER A 39 12.83 52.64 22.58
C SER A 39 13.76 52.13 23.70
N ARG A 40 14.50 53.03 24.36
CA ARG A 40 15.38 52.77 25.51
C ARG A 40 14.64 52.76 26.86
N ALA A 41 13.63 53.62 27.09
CA ALA A 41 12.83 53.60 28.31
C ALA A 41 11.80 52.46 28.30
N ALA A 42 11.16 52.19 27.15
CA ALA A 42 10.28 51.05 26.98
C ALA A 42 11.03 49.71 27.15
N SER A 43 12.25 49.59 26.58
CA SER A 43 13.10 48.41 26.78
C SER A 43 13.55 48.25 28.23
N ARG A 44 13.78 49.35 28.98
CA ARG A 44 14.14 49.30 30.40
C ARG A 44 12.96 48.94 31.32
N ALA A 45 11.79 49.53 31.09
CA ALA A 45 10.56 49.15 31.81
C ALA A 45 10.18 47.69 31.53
N SER A 46 10.27 47.25 30.27
CA SER A 46 10.07 45.85 29.87
C SER A 46 11.08 44.90 30.52
N SER A 47 12.36 45.29 30.59
CA SER A 47 13.42 44.52 31.24
C SER A 47 13.28 44.43 32.76
N GLN A 48 12.53 45.35 33.38
CA GLN A 48 12.26 45.36 34.82
C GLN A 48 10.90 44.75 35.20
N GLY A 49 10.18 44.13 34.26
CA GLY A 49 8.87 43.54 34.58
C GLY A 49 7.71 44.52 34.55
N MET A 50 7.98 45.82 34.41
CA MET A 50 7.03 46.90 34.69
C MET A 50 6.16 47.25 33.49
N PHE A 51 4.84 47.16 33.67
CA PHE A 51 3.85 47.26 32.60
C PHE A 51 3.25 48.67 32.56
N MET A 52 3.42 49.40 31.44
CA MET A 52 2.83 50.74 31.25
C MET A 52 1.45 50.60 30.61
N LEU A 53 0.41 50.73 31.43
CA LEU A 53 -0.99 50.80 31.00
C LEU A 53 -1.39 52.26 30.87
N ASP A 54 -1.18 52.83 29.68
CA ASP A 54 -1.78 54.10 29.31
C ASP A 54 -3.15 53.84 28.67
N HIS A 55 -4.08 54.78 28.78
CA HIS A 55 -5.41 54.66 28.16
C HIS A 55 -5.31 54.45 26.63
N ASN A 56 -4.28 55.05 26.01
CA ASN A 56 -3.97 54.86 24.60
C ASN A 56 -3.43 53.44 24.28
N SER A 57 -2.69 52.79 25.19
CA SER A 57 -2.18 51.44 24.94
C SER A 57 -3.30 50.40 25.07
N LEU A 58 -4.29 50.64 25.92
CA LEU A 58 -5.49 49.80 26.02
C LEU A 58 -6.38 49.93 24.78
N ALA A 59 -6.67 51.15 24.32
CA ALA A 59 -7.43 51.38 23.09
C ALA A 59 -6.75 50.78 21.85
N ALA A 60 -5.42 50.84 21.79
CA ALA A 60 -4.67 50.27 20.68
C ALA A 60 -4.56 48.73 20.75
N LEU A 61 -4.61 48.14 21.96
CA LEU A 61 -4.72 46.69 22.16
C LEU A 61 -6.09 46.16 21.69
N GLU A 62 -7.16 46.92 21.94
CA GLU A 62 -8.52 46.61 21.46
C GLU A 62 -8.56 46.50 19.92
N VAL A 63 -8.02 47.50 19.22
CA VAL A 63 -7.91 47.47 17.74
C VAL A 63 -7.04 46.30 17.25
N TYR A 64 -5.96 45.99 17.96
CA TYR A 64 -5.11 44.84 17.63
C TYR A 64 -5.86 43.52 17.80
N PHE A 65 -6.61 43.34 18.89
CA PHE A 65 -7.42 42.15 19.09
C PHE A 65 -8.54 42.02 18.05
N GLU A 66 -9.19 43.12 17.68
CA GLU A 66 -10.18 43.12 16.59
C GLU A 66 -9.55 42.63 15.27
N ARG A 67 -8.35 43.14 14.94
CA ARG A 67 -7.62 42.73 13.73
C ARG A 67 -7.21 41.26 13.77
N VAL A 68 -6.73 40.78 14.91
CA VAL A 68 -6.35 39.36 15.09
C VAL A 68 -7.59 38.47 14.99
N MET A 69 -8.70 38.85 15.61
CA MET A 69 -9.96 38.10 15.52
C MET A 69 -10.49 38.06 14.09
N SER A 70 -10.49 39.19 13.39
CA SER A 70 -10.86 39.25 11.97
C SER A 70 -9.96 38.37 11.10
N HIS A 71 -8.65 38.38 11.36
CA HIS A 71 -7.69 37.53 10.66
C HIS A 71 -7.91 36.03 10.95
N ILE A 72 -8.14 35.65 12.20
CA ILE A 72 -8.45 34.26 12.58
C ILE A 72 -9.74 33.81 11.89
N GLN A 73 -10.78 34.64 11.85
CA GLN A 73 -12.02 34.33 11.14
C GLN A 73 -11.79 34.09 9.65
N GLN A 74 -10.99 34.93 9.00
CA GLN A 74 -10.62 34.75 7.58
C GLN A 74 -9.83 33.46 7.36
N GLN A 75 -8.88 33.16 8.24
CA GLN A 75 -8.09 31.92 8.15
C GLN A 75 -8.95 30.68 8.39
N LEU A 76 -9.90 30.73 9.34
CA LEU A 76 -10.83 29.63 9.57
C LEU A 76 -11.71 29.38 8.35
N GLN A 77 -12.26 30.43 7.74
CA GLN A 77 -13.07 30.27 6.53
C GLN A 77 -12.24 29.68 5.39
N TYR A 78 -11.02 30.19 5.18
CA TYR A 78 -10.11 29.65 4.17
C TYR A 78 -9.79 28.18 4.41
N LEU A 79 -9.51 27.79 5.66
CA LEU A 79 -9.20 26.40 6.02
C LEU A 79 -10.39 25.47 5.79
N ILE A 80 -11.61 25.93 6.09
CA ILE A 80 -12.86 25.18 5.82
C ILE A 80 -13.01 24.95 4.32
N ASP A 81 -12.86 25.99 3.51
CA ASP A 81 -12.98 25.91 2.05
C ASP A 81 -11.90 24.96 1.47
N GLN A 82 -10.67 25.07 1.95
CA GLN A 82 -9.57 24.18 1.55
C GLN A 82 -9.81 22.73 1.97
N SER A 83 -10.33 22.50 3.17
CA SER A 83 -10.67 21.15 3.64
C SER A 83 -11.76 20.53 2.77
N ALA A 84 -12.79 21.29 2.41
CA ALA A 84 -13.87 20.80 1.55
C ALA A 84 -13.33 20.41 0.16
N LEU A 85 -12.47 21.24 -0.43
CA LEU A 85 -11.83 20.94 -1.71
C LEU A 85 -10.91 19.72 -1.64
N ALA A 86 -10.12 19.60 -0.57
CA ALA A 86 -9.25 18.45 -0.37
C ALA A 86 -10.06 17.15 -0.23
N THR A 87 -11.15 17.17 0.56
CA THR A 87 -12.05 16.02 0.71
C THR A 87 -12.68 15.63 -0.64
N GLN A 88 -13.12 16.60 -1.44
CA GLN A 88 -13.67 16.31 -2.76
C GLN A 88 -12.62 15.68 -3.69
N SER A 89 -11.42 16.26 -3.76
CA SER A 89 -10.34 15.73 -4.60
C SER A 89 -9.93 14.32 -4.20
N VAL A 90 -9.85 14.04 -2.89
CA VAL A 90 -9.54 12.70 -2.38
C VAL A 90 -10.67 11.73 -2.72
N SER A 91 -11.93 12.15 -2.58
CA SER A 91 -13.08 11.33 -2.97
C SER A 91 -13.06 10.98 -4.46
N ASP A 92 -12.78 11.96 -5.33
CA ASP A 92 -12.73 11.75 -6.78
C ASP A 92 -11.57 10.82 -7.18
N GLN A 93 -10.38 11.03 -6.61
CA GLN A 93 -9.22 10.18 -6.84
C GLN A 93 -9.48 8.74 -6.37
N THR A 94 -10.08 8.58 -5.19
CA THR A 94 -10.41 7.26 -4.63
C THR A 94 -11.46 6.57 -5.51
N GLY A 95 -12.45 7.31 -6.01
CA GLY A 95 -13.45 6.79 -6.94
C GLY A 95 -12.82 6.26 -8.24
N GLN A 96 -11.87 7.00 -8.82
CA GLN A 96 -11.15 6.55 -10.02
C GLN A 96 -10.28 5.32 -9.74
N MET A 97 -9.61 5.27 -8.58
CA MET A 97 -8.81 4.11 -8.18
C MET A 97 -9.67 2.86 -8.00
N ILE A 98 -10.86 2.98 -7.40
CA ILE A 98 -11.81 1.87 -7.25
C ILE A 98 -12.27 1.38 -8.62
N ALA A 99 -12.70 2.29 -9.50
CA ALA A 99 -13.15 1.91 -10.84
C ALA A 99 -12.05 1.20 -11.66
N ASN A 100 -10.81 1.65 -11.54
CA ASN A 100 -9.67 0.99 -12.18
C ASN A 100 -9.38 -0.38 -11.55
N ALA A 101 -9.48 -0.50 -10.22
CA ALA A 101 -9.31 -1.77 -9.54
C ALA A 101 -10.38 -2.78 -9.95
N ASP A 102 -11.63 -2.36 -10.09
CA ASP A 102 -12.73 -3.21 -10.54
C ASP A 102 -12.49 -3.73 -11.97
N ALA A 103 -12.02 -2.87 -12.88
CA ALA A 103 -11.67 -3.27 -14.25
C ALA A 103 -10.52 -4.29 -14.28
N GLU A 104 -9.51 -4.13 -13.42
CA GLU A 104 -8.42 -5.10 -13.35
C GLU A 104 -8.86 -6.41 -12.68
N ILE A 105 -9.75 -6.37 -11.68
CA ILE A 105 -10.36 -7.57 -11.08
C ILE A 105 -11.11 -8.36 -12.15
N GLU A 106 -11.94 -7.70 -12.96
CA GLU A 106 -12.66 -8.36 -14.07
C GLU A 106 -11.68 -9.01 -15.06
N ARG A 107 -10.61 -8.29 -15.41
CA ARG A 107 -9.55 -8.82 -16.27
C ARG A 107 -8.89 -10.06 -15.66
N PHE A 108 -8.56 -10.05 -14.37
CA PHE A 108 -7.99 -11.22 -13.69
C PHE A 108 -8.97 -12.40 -13.63
N MET A 109 -10.25 -12.14 -13.42
CA MET A 109 -11.28 -13.18 -13.45
C MET A 109 -11.36 -13.83 -14.83
N MET A 110 -11.30 -13.04 -15.91
CA MET A 110 -11.25 -13.59 -17.27
C MET A 110 -9.99 -14.42 -17.52
N ILE A 111 -8.83 -13.96 -17.04
CA ILE A 111 -7.57 -14.72 -17.17
C ILE A 111 -7.66 -16.05 -16.42
N ASN A 112 -8.20 -16.06 -15.20
CA ASN A 112 -8.37 -17.30 -14.45
C ASN A 112 -9.29 -18.28 -15.17
N GLN A 113 -10.41 -17.80 -15.73
CA GLN A 113 -11.29 -18.64 -16.52
C GLN A 113 -10.58 -19.24 -17.75
N GLN A 114 -9.72 -18.46 -18.43
CA GLN A 114 -8.91 -18.95 -19.55
C GLN A 114 -7.88 -19.99 -19.10
N ILE A 115 -7.30 -19.83 -17.91
CA ILE A 115 -6.38 -20.81 -17.33
C ILE A 115 -7.11 -22.13 -17.04
N ASP A 116 -8.31 -22.06 -16.46
CA ASP A 116 -9.13 -23.24 -16.17
C ASP A 116 -9.53 -23.97 -17.47
N GLU A 117 -9.87 -23.23 -18.53
CA GLU A 117 -10.14 -23.79 -19.86
C GLU A 117 -8.89 -24.47 -20.45
N LEU A 118 -7.72 -23.85 -20.32
CA LEU A 118 -6.45 -24.44 -20.76
C LEU A 118 -6.11 -25.72 -20.00
N GLU A 119 -6.43 -25.81 -18.71
CA GLU A 119 -6.24 -27.04 -17.92
C GLU A 119 -7.04 -28.21 -18.51
N LEU A 120 -8.31 -27.99 -18.86
CA LEU A 120 -9.14 -28.99 -19.55
C LEU A 120 -8.54 -29.40 -20.91
N ASP A 121 -7.99 -28.45 -21.65
CA ASP A 121 -7.31 -28.74 -22.91
C ASP A 121 -6.03 -29.56 -22.71
N PHE A 122 -5.26 -29.30 -21.64
CA PHE A 122 -4.09 -30.09 -21.31
C PHE A 122 -4.45 -31.53 -20.92
N ASP A 123 -5.53 -31.73 -20.17
CA ASP A 123 -6.05 -33.06 -19.87
C ASP A 123 -6.46 -33.81 -21.14
N ARG A 124 -7.13 -33.12 -22.07
CA ARG A 124 -7.49 -33.69 -23.38
C ARG A 124 -6.24 -34.09 -24.18
N ILE A 125 -5.20 -33.27 -24.19
CA ILE A 125 -3.92 -33.58 -24.83
C ILE A 125 -3.26 -34.79 -24.14
N GLY A 126 -3.35 -34.89 -22.82
CA GLY A 126 -2.89 -36.04 -22.04
C GLY A 126 -3.57 -37.34 -22.49
N HIS A 127 -4.89 -37.32 -22.63
CA HIS A 127 -5.65 -38.47 -23.12
C HIS A 127 -5.30 -38.85 -24.56
N ILE A 128 -5.13 -37.87 -25.46
CA ILE A 128 -4.67 -38.12 -26.83
C ILE A 128 -3.29 -38.79 -26.83
N ARG A 129 -2.37 -38.35 -25.96
CA ARG A 129 -1.03 -38.94 -25.83
C ARG A 129 -1.11 -40.41 -25.41
N GLU A 130 -2.01 -40.76 -24.50
CA GLU A 130 -2.26 -42.14 -24.08
C GLU A 130 -2.76 -43.00 -25.26
N ILE A 131 -3.74 -42.51 -26.02
CA ILE A 131 -4.23 -43.20 -27.23
C ILE A 131 -3.11 -43.45 -28.23
N VAL A 132 -2.26 -42.44 -28.50
CA VAL A 132 -1.13 -42.57 -29.42
C VAL A 132 -0.12 -43.61 -28.93
N HIS A 133 0.12 -43.68 -27.62
CA HIS A 133 1.00 -44.70 -27.03
C HIS A 133 0.42 -46.10 -27.21
N ASP A 134 -0.88 -46.27 -26.97
CA ASP A 134 -1.61 -47.52 -27.16
C ASP A 134 -1.60 -47.99 -28.62
N ILE A 135 -1.80 -47.07 -29.57
CA ILE A 135 -1.72 -47.37 -31.01
C ILE A 135 -0.30 -47.81 -31.38
N ARG A 136 0.74 -47.10 -30.93
CA ARG A 136 2.13 -47.50 -31.18
C ARG A 136 2.42 -48.90 -30.66
N ARG A 137 1.99 -49.20 -29.44
CA ARG A 137 2.14 -50.54 -28.85
C ARG A 137 1.45 -51.61 -29.68
N ARG A 138 0.21 -51.36 -30.13
CA ARG A 138 -0.54 -52.31 -30.99
C ARG A 138 0.14 -52.52 -32.35
N ILE A 139 0.73 -51.48 -32.93
CA ILE A 139 1.51 -51.59 -34.18
C ILE A 139 2.76 -52.45 -33.95
N GLU A 140 3.52 -52.18 -32.88
CA GLU A 140 4.71 -52.98 -32.54
C GLU A 140 4.37 -54.46 -32.30
N ASP A 141 3.26 -54.74 -31.62
CA ASP A 141 2.81 -56.12 -31.38
C ASP A 141 2.35 -56.79 -32.69
N ALA A 142 1.65 -56.08 -33.57
CA ALA A 142 1.25 -56.57 -34.89
C ALA A 142 2.46 -56.83 -35.80
N GLU A 143 3.47 -55.95 -35.80
CA GLU A 143 4.73 -56.14 -36.53
C GLU A 143 5.47 -57.39 -36.02
N ARG A 144 5.55 -57.58 -34.70
CA ARG A 144 6.15 -58.79 -34.11
C ARG A 144 5.41 -60.07 -34.50
N GLU A 145 4.07 -60.02 -34.58
CA GLU A 145 3.27 -61.16 -35.01
C GLU A 145 3.45 -61.45 -36.51
N LEU A 146 3.55 -60.41 -37.33
CA LEU A 146 3.90 -60.51 -38.75
C LEU A 146 5.28 -61.17 -38.92
N ASP A 147 6.30 -60.68 -38.22
CA ASP A 147 7.67 -61.22 -38.26
C ASP A 147 7.72 -62.69 -37.81
N ARG A 148 6.94 -63.07 -36.79
CA ARG A 148 6.76 -64.47 -36.38
C ARG A 148 6.08 -65.32 -37.45
N SER A 149 5.11 -64.76 -38.17
CA SER A 149 4.40 -65.44 -39.26
C SER A 149 5.30 -65.67 -40.49
N TYR A 150 6.15 -64.69 -40.84
CA TYR A 150 7.15 -64.83 -41.89
C TYR A 150 8.27 -65.82 -41.53
N SER A 151 8.73 -65.81 -40.27
CA SER A 151 9.78 -66.73 -39.81
C SER A 151 9.27 -68.17 -39.62
N SER A 152 8.02 -68.38 -39.22
CA SER A 152 7.39 -69.72 -39.15
C SER A 152 7.11 -70.35 -40.52
N SER A 153 6.87 -69.53 -41.55
CA SER A 153 6.74 -70.00 -42.94
C SER A 153 8.06 -70.57 -43.51
N THR A 154 9.20 -70.25 -42.90
CA THR A 154 10.54 -70.70 -43.36
C THR A 154 11.13 -71.82 -42.50
N SER A 155 10.57 -72.10 -41.31
CA SER A 155 11.13 -73.10 -40.37
C SER A 155 10.43 -74.47 -40.38
N SER A 156 9.39 -74.67 -41.19
CA SER A 156 8.65 -75.94 -41.26
C SER A 156 9.31 -77.07 -42.08
N ARG A 157 10.57 -76.91 -42.54
CA ARG A 157 11.27 -77.93 -43.36
C ARG A 157 12.39 -78.71 -42.67
N ARG A 158 12.57 -78.62 -41.34
CA ARG A 158 13.54 -79.47 -40.64
C ARG A 158 13.07 -79.89 -39.25
N ARG A 159 12.38 -81.03 -39.17
CA ARG A 159 12.57 -82.01 -38.09
C ARG A 159 11.88 -83.33 -38.40
N GLU A 160 12.64 -84.22 -39.03
CA GLU A 160 12.50 -85.66 -38.87
C GLU A 160 13.91 -86.21 -38.60
N GLY A 161 14.11 -86.87 -37.46
CA GLY A 161 15.43 -87.35 -37.04
C GLY A 161 15.57 -87.53 -35.53
N HIS A 162 15.38 -88.78 -35.10
CA HIS A 162 15.66 -89.36 -33.78
C HIS A 162 16.99 -88.95 -33.12
N ARG A 163 17.03 -88.91 -31.77
CA ARG A 163 17.79 -89.83 -30.90
C ARG A 163 17.77 -89.40 -29.41
N GLU A 164 17.11 -90.25 -28.61
CA GLU A 164 17.61 -90.95 -27.42
C GLU A 164 18.86 -90.44 -26.68
N GLY A 165 18.76 -90.27 -25.35
CA GLY A 165 19.92 -90.30 -24.45
C GLY A 165 19.81 -89.52 -23.13
N HIS A 166 19.75 -90.26 -22.01
CA HIS A 166 20.25 -89.96 -20.64
C HIS A 166 19.64 -88.79 -19.84
N ARG A 167 18.91 -89.05 -18.74
CA ARG A 167 19.29 -89.45 -17.35
C ARG A 167 19.81 -88.30 -16.46
N GLU A 168 19.21 -88.26 -15.26
CA GLU A 168 19.71 -87.73 -13.96
C GLU A 168 19.96 -86.21 -13.91
N GLY A 169 19.54 -85.44 -12.91
CA GLY A 169 19.00 -85.68 -11.58
C GLY A 169 19.31 -84.43 -10.73
N HIS A 170 18.46 -84.19 -9.73
CA HIS A 170 18.69 -83.29 -8.57
C HIS A 170 18.61 -81.77 -8.84
N SER A 171 18.22 -80.91 -7.92
CA SER A 171 17.39 -80.92 -6.72
C SER A 171 17.47 -79.49 -6.16
N SER A 172 16.45 -79.06 -5.42
CA SER A 172 16.50 -77.94 -4.45
C SER A 172 16.56 -76.53 -5.04
N ARG A 173 16.08 -75.46 -4.40
CA ARG A 173 15.01 -75.12 -3.44
C ARG A 173 15.26 -73.62 -3.17
N HIS A 174 14.24 -72.90 -2.70
CA HIS A 174 14.36 -71.65 -1.91
C HIS A 174 14.78 -70.35 -2.65
N ARG A 175 14.34 -69.14 -2.29
CA ARG A 175 13.36 -68.60 -1.31
C ARG A 175 13.21 -67.10 -1.62
N ARG A 176 12.03 -66.55 -1.32
CA ARG A 176 11.66 -65.13 -1.10
C ARG A 176 12.83 -64.13 -0.90
N HIS A 177 12.70 -62.91 -1.44
CA HIS A 177 11.96 -61.79 -0.83
C HIS A 177 11.72 -60.68 -1.85
#